data_AF-A0A9D7HB32-F1
#
_entry.id   AF-A0A9D7HB32-F1
#
_cell.length_a   1.000
_cell.length_b   1.000
_cell.length_c   1.000
_cell.angle_alpha   90.00
_cell.angle_beta   90.00
_cell.angle_gamma   90.00
#
_symmetry.space_group_name_H-M   'P 1'
#
loop_
_entity.id
_entity.type
_entity.pdbx_description
1 polymer ?
#
loop_
_entity_poly.entity_id
_entity_poly.type
_entity_poly.pdbx_seq_one_letter_code
_entity_poly.pdbx_strand_id
1 'polypeptide(L)'
;MRRIILTAMAVLALGLTACNRNGSDSNVPGERPQTQVEAETRVDTVPQEEPAIARSQWRAANEDARGVTGNLRVSLQGRRGGPLVFAFATGVTIVGQPYSVVPADSRSGVGGQSFAAVLGGDPRVDAYLYRVVSENVTSSAPRGGLCGEAVSRFLAVSEFVDGAGRWVFKIAAFSGDTQPGSGSDAQLCNAYSYTSQ
;
A
#
# COMPACT_ATOMS: atom_id res chain seq x y z
N MET A 1 -52.71 -14.37 -21.24
CA MET A 1 -53.40 -13.12 -21.64
C MET A 1 -54.79 -13.10 -21.03
N ARG A 2 -55.22 -11.91 -20.54
CA ARG A 2 -56.52 -11.61 -19.86
C ARG A 2 -56.61 -12.24 -18.46
N ARG A 3 -56.88 -11.47 -17.39
CA ARG A 3 -58.10 -10.68 -17.19
C ARG A 3 -57.85 -9.37 -16.42
N ILE A 4 -58.50 -8.32 -16.90
CA ILE A 4 -58.70 -7.01 -16.27
C ILE A 4 -59.93 -7.13 -15.37
N ILE A 5 -59.87 -6.66 -14.12
CA ILE A 5 -61.04 -6.19 -13.37
C ILE A 5 -60.65 -4.90 -12.62
N LEU A 6 -61.22 -3.79 -13.08
CA LEU A 6 -61.38 -2.52 -12.39
C LEU A 6 -62.49 -2.66 -11.35
N THR A 7 -62.31 -2.10 -10.16
CA THR A 7 -63.42 -1.56 -9.34
C THR A 7 -62.89 -0.45 -8.44
N ALA A 8 -63.38 0.77 -8.72
CA ALA A 8 -63.26 1.95 -7.89
C ALA A 8 -64.30 1.91 -6.76
N MET A 9 -63.97 2.44 -5.58
CA MET A 9 -64.95 3.05 -4.68
C MET A 9 -64.25 4.08 -3.79
N ALA A 10 -64.64 5.34 -4.00
CA ALA A 10 -64.36 6.46 -3.12
C ALA A 10 -65.58 6.67 -2.21
N VAL A 11 -65.38 6.79 -0.90
CA VAL A 11 -66.32 7.47 0.00
C VAL A 11 -65.53 8.23 1.07
N LEU A 12 -65.76 9.56 1.09
CA LEU A 12 -65.34 10.49 2.12
C LEU A 12 -66.09 10.23 3.43
N ALA A 13 -65.40 10.34 4.56
CA ALA A 13 -66.03 10.68 5.83
C ALA A 13 -65.28 11.88 6.46
N LEU A 14 -65.98 13.01 6.49
CA LEU A 14 -65.60 14.24 7.17
C LEU A 14 -65.72 14.05 8.68
N GLY A 15 -64.62 14.29 9.41
CA GLY A 15 -64.61 14.48 10.85
C GLY A 15 -63.94 15.81 11.17
N LEU A 16 -64.75 16.87 11.29
CA LEU A 16 -64.37 18.14 11.90
C LEU A 16 -64.24 17.93 13.42
N THR A 17 -63.13 18.31 14.05
CA THR A 17 -63.14 18.87 15.42
C THR A 17 -61.83 19.59 15.74
N ALA A 18 -62.01 20.79 16.28
CA ALA A 18 -61.15 21.55 17.20
C ALA A 18 -59.80 22.10 16.71
N CYS A 19 -59.82 23.41 16.44
CA CYS A 19 -58.67 24.28 16.54
C CYS A 19 -57.95 24.13 17.90
N ASN A 20 -56.62 23.99 17.89
CA ASN A 20 -55.81 24.57 18.94
C ASN A 20 -54.70 25.40 18.29
N ARG A 21 -54.82 26.72 18.44
CA ARG A 21 -53.76 27.69 18.20
C ARG A 21 -52.79 27.55 19.38
N ASN A 22 -51.56 27.13 19.10
CA ASN A 22 -50.41 27.68 19.79
C ASN A 22 -49.18 27.50 18.91
N GLY A 23 -48.78 28.61 18.28
CA GLY A 23 -47.44 28.77 17.74
C GLY A 23 -46.45 28.80 18.90
N SER A 24 -45.39 28.02 18.77
CA SER A 24 -44.21 28.12 19.61
C SER A 24 -43.03 27.69 18.74
N ASP A 25 -42.78 28.47 17.69
CA ASP A 25 -41.43 28.61 17.12
C ASP A 25 -40.56 29.23 18.21
N SER A 26 -40.02 28.38 19.08
CA SER A 26 -38.93 28.77 19.95
C SER A 26 -37.62 28.66 19.18
N ASN A 27 -37.44 29.51 18.17
CA ASN A 27 -36.11 29.92 17.73
C ASN A 27 -35.63 30.97 18.74
N VAL A 28 -34.79 30.54 19.68
CA VAL A 28 -34.14 31.42 20.64
C VAL A 28 -33.22 32.38 19.86
N PRO A 29 -33.41 33.71 19.93
CA PRO A 29 -32.54 34.65 19.25
C PRO A 29 -31.20 34.71 19.99
N GLY A 30 -30.15 34.12 19.41
CA GLY A 30 -28.79 34.19 19.97
C GLY A 30 -27.88 33.00 19.68
N GLU A 31 -28.38 31.93 19.06
CA GLU A 31 -27.55 30.79 18.72
C GLU A 31 -26.71 31.12 17.46
N ARG A 32 -25.41 31.38 17.68
CA ARG A 32 -24.45 31.52 16.58
C ARG A 32 -24.49 30.24 15.75
N PRO A 33 -24.60 30.33 14.42
CA PRO A 33 -24.46 29.16 13.57
C PRO A 33 -23.11 28.52 13.90
N GLN A 34 -23.13 27.29 14.41
CA GLN A 34 -21.91 26.50 14.49
C GLN A 34 -21.56 26.15 13.05
N THR A 35 -20.64 26.91 12.47
CA THR A 35 -19.99 26.54 11.22
C THR A 35 -19.21 25.26 11.51
N GLN A 36 -19.83 24.10 11.29
CA GLN A 36 -19.08 22.87 11.07
C GLN A 36 -18.38 23.04 9.73
N VAL A 37 -17.16 23.58 9.77
CA VAL A 37 -16.22 23.45 8.67
C VAL A 37 -15.40 22.20 9.00
N GLU A 38 -15.69 21.16 8.23
CA GLU A 38 -14.97 19.89 8.15
C GLU A 38 -13.46 20.14 8.25
N ALA A 39 -12.77 19.40 9.13
CA ALA A 39 -11.33 19.49 9.22
C ALA A 39 -10.76 19.14 7.84
N GLU A 40 -10.13 20.11 7.19
CA GLU A 40 -9.51 19.95 5.88
C GLU A 40 -8.28 19.05 6.07
N THR A 41 -8.48 17.74 6.17
CA THR A 41 -7.42 16.74 6.11
C THR A 41 -7.04 16.51 4.65
N ARG A 42 -6.76 17.58 3.92
CA ARG A 42 -6.01 17.44 2.68
C ARG A 42 -4.55 17.56 3.03
N VAL A 43 -4.03 16.49 3.63
CA VAL A 43 -2.62 16.17 3.45
C VAL A 43 -2.49 15.96 1.94
N ASP A 44 -1.81 16.86 1.24
CA ASP A 44 -1.39 16.61 -0.13
C ASP A 44 -0.68 15.26 -0.12
N THR A 45 -1.37 14.21 -0.55
CA THR A 45 -0.78 12.91 -0.73
C THR A 45 0.26 13.14 -1.81
N VAL A 46 1.53 13.22 -1.40
CA VAL A 46 2.66 13.29 -2.34
C VAL A 46 2.44 12.15 -3.33
N PRO A 47 2.37 12.43 -4.65
CA PRO A 47 2.14 11.39 -5.63
C PRO A 47 3.10 10.24 -5.39
N GLN A 48 2.57 9.07 -5.05
CA GLN A 48 3.36 7.87 -4.84
C GLN A 48 3.77 7.37 -6.21
N GLU A 49 5.02 7.64 -6.56
CA GLU A 49 5.59 7.19 -7.83
C GLU A 49 6.01 5.73 -7.73
N GLU A 50 5.89 5.01 -8.86
CA GLU A 50 6.44 3.66 -8.95
C GLU A 50 7.96 3.69 -8.63
N PRO A 51 8.45 2.72 -7.83
CA PRO A 51 9.86 2.62 -7.47
C PRO A 51 10.79 2.70 -8.69
N ALA A 52 11.98 3.29 -8.49
CA ALA A 52 13.04 3.43 -9.50
C ALA A 52 12.85 4.50 -10.58
N ILE A 53 11.72 5.21 -10.61
CA ILE A 53 11.46 6.26 -11.61
C ILE A 53 12.25 7.53 -11.29
N ALA A 54 12.13 8.03 -10.06
CA ALA A 54 12.78 9.27 -9.65
C ALA A 54 14.23 9.05 -9.20
N ARG A 55 14.55 7.87 -8.65
CA ARG A 55 15.85 7.56 -8.04
C ARG A 55 16.29 6.16 -8.37
N SER A 56 17.53 6.03 -8.82
CA SER A 56 18.09 4.75 -9.24
C SER A 56 19.19 4.23 -8.33
N GLN A 57 19.70 5.00 -7.35
CA GLN A 57 20.83 4.60 -6.52
C GLN A 57 20.56 4.83 -5.05
N TRP A 58 20.91 3.83 -4.24
CA TRP A 58 20.56 3.76 -2.83
C TRP A 58 21.71 3.16 -2.00
N ARG A 59 21.96 3.75 -0.82
CA ARG A 59 22.98 3.29 0.13
C ARG A 59 22.38 2.35 1.16
N ALA A 60 23.06 1.24 1.47
CA ALA A 60 22.60 0.29 2.48
C ALA A 60 22.50 0.93 3.89
N ALA A 61 21.36 0.73 4.56
CA ALA A 61 21.00 1.44 5.79
C ALA A 61 20.79 0.54 7.02
N ASN A 62 20.47 -0.75 6.85
CA ASN A 62 20.47 -1.74 7.95
C ASN A 62 21.63 -2.73 7.83
N GLU A 63 21.90 -3.50 8.89
CA GLU A 63 23.01 -4.46 8.94
C GLU A 63 22.86 -5.56 7.88
N ASP A 64 21.65 -6.07 7.67
CA ASP A 64 21.37 -7.05 6.61
C ASP A 64 21.68 -6.50 5.22
N ALA A 65 21.24 -5.28 4.89
CA ALA A 65 21.57 -4.68 3.60
C ALA A 65 23.07 -4.46 3.46
N ARG A 66 23.79 -4.04 4.51
CA ARG A 66 25.25 -3.86 4.45
C ARG A 66 26.00 -5.17 4.27
N GLY A 67 25.54 -6.23 4.94
CA GLY A 67 26.23 -7.52 4.99
C GLY A 67 25.88 -8.49 3.86
N VAL A 68 24.66 -8.40 3.31
CA VAL A 68 24.14 -9.36 2.31
C VAL A 68 24.11 -8.76 0.91
N THR A 69 23.56 -7.55 0.76
CA THR A 69 23.30 -6.96 -0.57
C THR A 69 24.28 -5.84 -0.95
N GLY A 70 24.83 -5.13 0.02
CA GLY A 70 25.51 -3.85 -0.20
C GLY A 70 24.55 -2.79 -0.74
N ASN A 71 25.10 -1.74 -1.37
CA ASN A 71 24.31 -0.68 -2.00
C ASN A 71 23.42 -1.22 -3.13
N LEU A 72 22.34 -0.51 -3.43
CA LEU A 72 21.35 -0.91 -4.42
C LEU A 72 21.33 0.08 -5.58
N ARG A 73 21.24 -0.47 -6.79
CA ARG A 73 20.83 0.26 -7.99
C ARG A 73 19.53 -0.33 -8.52
N VAL A 74 18.53 0.50 -8.78
CA VAL A 74 17.26 0.07 -9.39
C VAL A 74 17.09 0.73 -10.75
N SER A 75 16.64 -0.03 -11.75
CA SER A 75 16.39 0.48 -13.09
C SER A 75 15.24 -0.25 -13.77
N LEU A 76 14.52 0.45 -14.64
CA LEU A 76 13.56 -0.16 -15.55
C LEU A 76 14.28 -1.04 -16.57
N GLN A 77 13.84 -2.27 -16.78
CA GLN A 77 14.36 -3.12 -17.86
C GLN A 77 13.84 -2.67 -19.24
N GLY A 78 12.76 -1.89 -19.27
CA GLY A 78 12.15 -1.36 -20.49
C GLY A 78 11.27 -0.15 -20.21
N ARG A 79 9.98 -0.28 -20.49
CA ARG A 79 8.96 0.78 -20.28
C ARG A 79 8.45 0.81 -18.83
N ARG A 80 7.89 1.96 -18.43
CA ARG A 80 7.21 2.17 -17.13
C ARG A 80 6.14 1.09 -16.88
N GLY A 81 6.01 0.63 -15.64
CA GLY A 81 5.16 -0.52 -15.26
C GLY A 81 5.68 -1.88 -15.71
N GLY A 82 6.86 -1.94 -16.33
CA GLY A 82 7.53 -3.18 -16.73
C GLY A 82 8.41 -3.76 -15.61
N PRO A 83 9.19 -4.81 -15.91
CA PRO A 83 10.13 -5.35 -14.95
C PRO A 83 11.14 -4.32 -14.47
N LEU A 84 11.43 -4.37 -13.16
CA LEU A 84 12.54 -3.67 -12.55
C LEU A 84 13.73 -4.60 -12.38
N VAL A 85 14.92 -4.05 -12.59
CA VAL A 85 16.19 -4.68 -12.27
C VAL A 85 16.71 -4.08 -10.98
N PHE A 86 16.89 -4.91 -9.97
CA PHE A 86 17.53 -4.59 -8.70
C PHE A 86 18.95 -5.16 -8.73
N ALA A 87 19.95 -4.29 -8.88
CA ALA A 87 21.35 -4.66 -8.90
C ALA A 87 21.99 -4.28 -7.56
N PHE A 88 22.46 -5.29 -6.84
CA PHE A 88 23.04 -5.15 -5.51
C PHE A 88 24.57 -5.19 -5.60
N ALA A 89 25.25 -4.37 -4.80
CA ALA A 89 26.70 -4.18 -4.87
C ALA A 89 27.50 -5.45 -4.54
N THR A 90 26.91 -6.42 -3.84
CA THR A 90 27.55 -7.74 -3.60
C THR A 90 27.55 -8.65 -4.83
N GLY A 91 26.84 -8.27 -5.90
CA GLY A 91 26.75 -9.04 -7.14
C GLY A 91 25.48 -9.88 -7.28
N VAL A 92 24.51 -9.70 -6.38
CA VAL A 92 23.15 -10.20 -6.59
C VAL A 92 22.43 -9.29 -7.58
N THR A 93 21.74 -9.85 -8.57
CA THR A 93 20.86 -9.12 -9.49
C THR A 93 19.52 -9.80 -9.58
N ILE A 94 18.44 -9.05 -9.36
CA ILE A 94 17.06 -9.54 -9.46
C ILE A 94 16.33 -8.80 -10.56
N VAL A 95 15.57 -9.55 -11.37
CA VAL A 95 14.55 -9.00 -12.26
C VAL A 95 13.19 -9.29 -11.64
N GLY A 96 12.47 -8.25 -11.24
CA GLY A 96 11.14 -8.33 -10.65
C GLY A 96 10.06 -7.82 -11.59
N GLN A 97 9.06 -8.63 -11.90
CA GLN A 97 7.86 -8.22 -12.64
C GLN A 97 6.81 -7.72 -11.64
N PRO A 98 6.39 -6.43 -11.69
CA PRO A 98 5.30 -5.95 -10.86
C PRO A 98 4.02 -6.72 -11.17
N TYR A 99 3.25 -7.07 -10.14
CA TYR A 99 1.94 -7.71 -10.29
C TYR A 99 0.84 -7.02 -9.48
N SER A 100 1.17 -6.22 -8.46
CA SER A 100 0.17 -5.51 -7.66
C SER A 100 0.80 -4.34 -6.88
N VAL A 101 -0.07 -3.42 -6.45
CA VAL A 101 0.23 -2.33 -5.51
C VAL A 101 -0.87 -2.36 -4.47
N VAL A 102 -0.51 -2.36 -3.19
CA VAL A 102 -1.46 -2.50 -2.08
C VAL A 102 -1.16 -1.49 -0.97
N PRO A 103 -2.16 -1.05 -0.20
CA PRO A 103 -1.92 -0.25 1.00
C PRO A 103 -0.98 -1.00 1.95
N ALA A 104 0.06 -0.34 2.49
CA ALA A 104 1.03 -1.06 3.32
C ALA A 104 0.49 -1.50 4.68
N ASP A 105 -0.63 -0.96 5.15
CA ASP A 105 -1.34 -1.48 6.33
C ASP A 105 -2.10 -2.80 6.05
N SER A 106 -2.20 -3.22 4.79
CA SER A 106 -2.77 -4.52 4.39
C SER A 106 -1.92 -5.69 4.89
N ARG A 107 -2.57 -6.83 5.16
CA ARG A 107 -1.92 -8.06 5.63
C ARG A 107 -0.91 -8.55 4.60
N SER A 108 0.31 -8.85 5.05
CA SER A 108 1.40 -9.37 4.22
C SER A 108 1.32 -10.89 3.98
N GLY A 109 0.58 -11.62 4.82
CA GLY A 109 0.61 -13.09 4.88
C GLY A 109 1.69 -13.65 5.81
N VAL A 110 2.52 -12.80 6.44
CA VAL A 110 3.56 -13.24 7.38
C VAL A 110 3.09 -13.04 8.81
N GLY A 111 2.74 -14.11 9.52
CA GLY A 111 2.45 -14.05 10.97
C GLY A 111 1.41 -13.00 11.38
N GLY A 112 0.44 -12.72 10.49
CA GLY A 112 -0.54 -11.65 10.68
C GLY A 112 -0.02 -10.22 10.54
N GLN A 113 1.25 -9.99 10.21
CA GLN A 113 1.80 -8.63 10.07
C GLN A 113 1.32 -7.94 8.79
N SER A 114 1.27 -6.61 8.82
CA SER A 114 1.05 -5.80 7.61
C SER A 114 2.33 -5.67 6.78
N PHE A 115 2.22 -5.23 5.53
CA PHE A 115 3.40 -4.93 4.72
C PHE A 115 4.30 -3.86 5.35
N ALA A 116 3.72 -2.82 5.94
CA ALA A 116 4.45 -1.77 6.64
C ALA A 116 5.28 -2.33 7.80
N ALA A 117 4.71 -3.27 8.57
CA ALA A 117 5.41 -3.92 9.67
C ALA A 117 6.56 -4.80 9.18
N VAL A 118 6.33 -5.61 8.14
CA VAL A 118 7.36 -6.49 7.55
C VAL A 118 8.49 -5.69 6.90
N LEU A 119 8.18 -4.57 6.24
CA LEU A 119 9.16 -3.70 5.60
C LEU A 119 9.90 -2.78 6.60
N GLY A 120 9.36 -2.61 7.81
CA GLY A 120 9.73 -1.50 8.69
C GLY A 120 9.52 -0.14 7.99
N GLY A 121 8.42 -0.01 7.24
CA GLY A 121 8.07 1.14 6.41
C GLY A 121 6.99 2.04 7.02
N ASP A 122 6.57 3.06 6.26
CA ASP A 122 5.44 3.92 6.64
C ASP A 122 4.11 3.26 6.25
N PRO A 123 3.14 3.07 7.18
CA PRO A 123 1.83 2.47 6.86
C PRO A 123 0.97 3.31 5.91
N ARG A 124 1.31 4.56 5.65
CA ARG A 124 0.60 5.47 4.74
C ARG A 124 1.10 5.38 3.30
N VAL A 125 2.17 4.62 3.06
CA VAL A 125 2.80 4.50 1.75
C VAL A 125 2.54 3.12 1.20
N ASP A 126 2.07 3.03 -0.04
CA ASP A 126 1.77 1.75 -0.67
C ASP A 126 3.00 0.84 -0.77
N ALA A 127 2.74 -0.46 -0.76
CA ALA A 127 3.69 -1.51 -1.03
C ALA A 127 3.52 -2.00 -2.47
N TYR A 128 4.59 -1.89 -3.26
CA TYR A 128 4.68 -2.42 -4.61
C TYR A 128 5.13 -3.88 -4.54
N LEU A 129 4.38 -4.77 -5.16
CA LEU A 129 4.62 -6.19 -5.10
C LEU A 129 5.13 -6.72 -6.44
N TYR A 130 6.26 -7.44 -6.37
CA TYR A 130 6.95 -7.99 -7.53
C TYR A 130 7.08 -9.50 -7.41
N ARG A 131 6.93 -10.18 -8.53
CA ARG A 131 7.33 -11.58 -8.70
C ARG A 131 8.74 -11.58 -9.27
N VAL A 132 9.64 -12.30 -8.63
CA VAL A 132 11.01 -12.48 -9.12
C VAL A 132 10.96 -13.40 -10.33
N VAL A 133 11.39 -12.87 -11.47
CA VAL A 133 11.51 -13.59 -12.75
C VAL A 133 12.86 -14.28 -12.81
N SER A 134 13.91 -13.60 -12.35
CA SER A 134 15.24 -14.16 -12.23
C SER A 134 15.98 -13.54 -11.05
N GLU A 135 16.76 -14.38 -10.36
CA GLU A 135 17.76 -13.98 -9.36
C GLU A 135 19.08 -14.58 -9.81
N ASN A 136 20.06 -13.72 -10.09
CA ASN A 136 21.43 -14.12 -10.41
C ASN A 136 22.32 -13.76 -9.23
N VAL A 137 23.05 -14.75 -8.71
CA VAL A 137 23.96 -14.60 -7.59
C VAL A 137 25.37 -14.94 -8.08
N THR A 138 26.25 -13.96 -8.10
CA THR A 138 27.66 -14.17 -8.47
C THR A 138 28.48 -14.69 -7.27
N SER A 139 29.69 -15.18 -7.54
CA SER A 139 30.62 -15.64 -6.49
C SER A 139 31.05 -14.55 -5.50
N SER A 140 30.83 -13.27 -5.82
CA SER A 140 31.11 -12.15 -4.91
C SER A 140 30.05 -11.94 -3.83
N ALA A 141 28.94 -12.69 -3.86
CA ALA A 141 27.89 -12.67 -2.85
C ALA A 141 28.03 -13.90 -1.91
N PRO A 142 28.94 -13.85 -0.90
CA PRO A 142 29.27 -15.01 -0.08
C PRO A 142 28.12 -15.50 0.81
N ARG A 143 27.07 -14.68 0.97
CA ARG A 143 25.87 -15.01 1.76
C ARG A 143 24.70 -15.47 0.90
N GLY A 144 24.90 -15.67 -0.41
CA GLY A 144 23.85 -16.06 -1.34
C GLY A 144 22.98 -14.89 -1.81
N GLY A 145 21.74 -15.19 -2.19
CA GLY A 145 20.75 -14.22 -2.66
C GLY A 145 20.05 -13.47 -1.53
N LEU A 146 18.94 -12.80 -1.85
CA LEU A 146 18.14 -12.07 -0.85
C LEU A 146 17.43 -13.01 0.15
N CYS A 147 17.34 -14.29 -0.16
CA CYS A 147 16.85 -15.34 0.72
C CYS A 147 17.97 -16.31 1.19
N GLY A 148 19.24 -15.87 1.09
CA GLY A 148 20.39 -16.70 1.43
C GLY A 148 20.60 -17.83 0.42
N GLU A 149 20.56 -19.07 0.90
CA GLU A 149 20.63 -20.27 0.05
C GLU A 149 19.33 -20.54 -0.72
N ALA A 150 18.19 -20.03 -0.22
CA ALA A 150 16.92 -20.13 -0.90
C ALA A 150 16.79 -19.06 -1.99
N VAL A 151 16.03 -19.39 -3.04
CA VAL A 151 15.74 -18.44 -4.13
C VAL A 151 14.60 -17.51 -3.72
N SER A 152 14.81 -16.22 -3.91
CA SER A 152 13.79 -15.19 -3.75
C SER A 152 12.75 -15.34 -4.86
N ARG A 153 11.47 -15.42 -4.50
CA ARG A 153 10.35 -15.59 -5.45
C ARG A 153 9.45 -14.38 -5.52
N PHE A 154 9.36 -13.61 -4.45
CA PHE A 154 8.59 -12.36 -4.42
C PHE A 154 9.34 -11.27 -3.65
N LEU A 155 9.08 -10.02 -4.02
CA LEU A 155 9.52 -8.85 -3.30
C LEU A 155 8.31 -7.98 -2.95
N ALA A 156 8.31 -7.39 -1.77
CA ALA A 156 7.52 -6.20 -1.47
C ALA A 156 8.48 -5.01 -1.37
N VAL A 157 8.12 -3.88 -1.94
CA VAL A 157 8.97 -2.69 -2.03
C VAL A 157 8.19 -1.45 -1.63
N SER A 158 8.83 -0.54 -0.90
CA SER A 158 8.26 0.77 -0.59
C SER A 158 9.35 1.85 -0.69
N GLU A 159 9.03 2.97 -1.34
CA GLU A 159 9.89 4.14 -1.47
C GLU A 159 9.16 5.35 -0.85
N PHE A 160 9.77 6.02 0.12
CA PHE A 160 9.15 7.16 0.81
C PHE A 160 10.17 8.09 1.45
N VAL A 161 9.70 9.22 1.98
CA VAL A 161 10.50 10.16 2.78
C VAL A 161 10.24 9.88 4.26
N ASP A 162 11.30 9.59 5.03
CA ASP A 162 11.18 9.36 6.48
C ASP A 162 10.91 10.67 7.26
N GLY A 163 10.64 10.55 8.56
CA GLY A 163 10.40 11.71 9.42
C GLY A 163 11.60 12.67 9.55
N ALA A 164 12.79 12.29 9.07
CA ALA A 164 13.98 13.14 9.01
C ALA A 164 14.15 13.80 7.63
N GLY A 165 13.19 13.65 6.71
CA GLY A 165 13.25 14.22 5.37
C GLY A 165 14.15 13.45 4.40
N ARG A 166 14.58 12.22 4.74
CA ARG A 166 15.46 11.42 3.88
C ARG A 166 14.64 10.44 3.06
N TRP A 167 14.99 10.28 1.80
CA TRP A 167 14.41 9.23 0.97
C TRP A 167 14.91 7.86 1.43
N VAL A 168 13.98 6.94 1.60
CA VAL A 168 14.18 5.57 2.06
C VAL A 168 13.58 4.61 1.05
N PHE A 169 14.29 3.53 0.79
CA PHE A 169 13.85 2.42 -0.04
C PHE A 169 13.88 1.15 0.81
N LYS A 170 12.76 0.43 0.89
CA LYS A 170 12.63 -0.80 1.66
C LYS A 170 12.32 -1.95 0.71
N ILE A 171 12.93 -3.10 0.98
CA ILE A 171 12.64 -4.36 0.27
C ILE A 171 12.41 -5.44 1.31
N ALA A 172 11.30 -6.17 1.22
CA ALA A 172 11.13 -7.45 1.90
C ALA A 172 11.18 -8.56 0.86
N ALA A 173 12.04 -9.55 1.09
CA ALA A 173 12.22 -10.69 0.20
C ALA A 173 11.52 -11.92 0.75
N PHE A 174 10.81 -12.63 -0.13
CA PHE A 174 10.04 -13.82 0.22
C PHE A 174 10.47 -14.99 -0.65
N SER A 175 10.55 -16.17 -0.04
CA SER A 175 10.79 -17.44 -0.72
C SER A 175 9.50 -18.25 -0.86
N GLY A 176 9.59 -19.41 -1.51
CA GLY A 176 8.46 -20.29 -1.77
C GLY A 176 7.50 -19.76 -2.84
N ASP A 177 6.44 -20.51 -3.13
CA ASP A 177 5.51 -20.22 -4.21
C ASP A 177 4.28 -19.41 -3.76
N THR A 178 4.19 -19.12 -2.46
CA THR A 178 3.07 -18.40 -1.85
C THR A 178 3.22 -16.89 -2.02
N GLN A 179 2.29 -16.28 -2.75
CA GLN A 179 2.30 -14.84 -2.98
C GLN A 179 1.97 -14.05 -1.71
N PRO A 180 2.79 -13.07 -1.30
CA PRO A 180 2.46 -12.15 -0.22
C PRO A 180 1.13 -11.42 -0.48
N GLY A 181 0.35 -11.20 0.58
CA GLY A 181 -0.94 -10.52 0.51
C GLY A 181 -2.13 -11.37 0.04
N SER A 182 -1.91 -12.62 -0.36
CA SER A 182 -2.99 -13.54 -0.76
C SER A 182 -3.78 -14.15 0.40
N GLY A 183 -3.42 -13.83 1.65
CA GLY A 183 -4.06 -14.36 2.87
C GLY A 183 -3.45 -15.66 3.41
N SER A 184 -2.32 -16.11 2.86
CA SER A 184 -1.63 -17.35 3.24
C SER A 184 -0.21 -17.09 3.77
N ASP A 185 0.40 -18.12 4.36
CA ASP A 185 1.70 -18.10 5.07
C ASP A 185 2.89 -17.82 4.14
N ALA A 186 3.02 -16.56 3.71
CA ALA A 186 4.16 -16.11 2.93
C ALA A 186 5.46 -16.29 3.74
N GLN A 187 6.49 -16.83 3.11
CA GLN A 187 7.76 -17.12 3.77
C GLN A 187 8.69 -15.92 3.64
N LEU A 188 8.67 -15.03 4.62
CA LEU A 188 9.61 -13.92 4.71
C LEU A 188 11.02 -14.44 4.98
N CYS A 189 11.97 -14.01 4.14
CA CYS A 189 13.39 -14.32 4.34
C CYS A 189 14.07 -13.22 5.16
N ASN A 190 14.04 -11.98 4.64
CA ASN A 190 14.69 -10.83 5.25
C ASN A 190 14.09 -9.52 4.73
N ALA A 191 14.35 -8.43 5.44
CA ALA A 191 14.01 -7.08 5.06
C ALA A 191 15.26 -6.20 4.97
N TYR A 192 15.38 -5.48 3.87
CA TYR A 192 16.52 -4.64 3.52
C TYR A 192 16.10 -3.18 3.48
N SER A 193 16.94 -2.32 4.04
CA SER A 193 16.69 -0.88 4.08
C SER A 193 17.81 -0.13 3.40
N TYR A 194 17.46 0.86 2.61
CA TYR A 194 18.39 1.76 1.93
C TYR A 194 17.95 3.20 2.07
N THR A 195 18.89 4.14 1.97
CA THR A 195 18.62 5.58 1.95
C THR A 195 19.20 6.20 0.69
N SER A 196 18.64 7.32 0.23
CA SER A 196 19.26 8.08 -0.86
C SER A 196 20.68 8.50 -0.48
N GLN A 197 21.54 8.57 -1.49
CA GLN A 197 22.88 9.16 -1.35
C GLN A 197 22.77 10.68 -1.17
#